data_AF-A0A399JBW6-F1
#
_entry.id   AF-A0A399JBW6-F1
#
_cell.length_a   1.000
_cell.length_b   1.000
_cell.length_c   1.000
_cell.angle_alpha   90.00
_cell.angle_beta   90.00
_cell.angle_gamma   90.00
#
_symmetry.space_group_name_H-M   'P 1'
#
loop_
_entity.id
_entity.type
_entity.pdbx_description
1 polymer ?
#
loop_
_entity_poly.entity_id
_entity_poly.type
_entity_poly.pdbx_seq_one_letter_code
_entity_poly.pdbx_strand_id
1 'polypeptide(L)'
;MISQGRLARGAPRRRVGRGDEAHLVGGDHVLVDDISNPLDVTPVGIMMRQPAEGSAGQFVATLLPAGTGHIKVFPNVPTAAILTAADKTPPAVLPFLADSDETAARIRPVLELTGWQPWYAGDISRSAELEIGGPFNRIQGRWGRAAADPEQIEALDGPERRSA
;
A
#
# COMPACT_ATOMS: atom_id res chain seq x y z
N MET A 1 -3.75 35.07 26.99
CA MET A 1 -3.72 35.36 25.53
C MET A 1 -3.68 34.03 24.80
N ILE A 2 -4.80 33.61 24.22
CA ILE A 2 -4.93 32.33 23.52
C ILE A 2 -4.79 32.61 22.03
N SER A 3 -3.70 32.11 21.44
CA SER A 3 -3.44 32.16 20.00
C SER A 3 -4.40 31.19 19.30
N GLN A 4 -5.31 31.72 18.48
CA GLN A 4 -6.13 30.90 17.58
C GLN A 4 -5.28 30.44 16.40
N GLY A 5 -4.92 29.16 16.41
CA GLY A 5 -4.30 28.48 15.28
C GLY A 5 -5.26 28.40 14.11
N ARG A 6 -4.86 29.02 12.99
CA ARG A 6 -5.54 29.01 11.70
C ARG A 6 -5.76 27.57 11.23
N LEU A 7 -7.01 27.12 11.20
CA LEU A 7 -7.41 25.85 10.56
C LEU A 7 -6.88 25.84 9.12
N ALA A 8 -6.06 24.83 8.80
CA ALA A 8 -5.58 24.60 7.46
C ALA A 8 -6.79 24.43 6.53
N ARG A 9 -6.86 25.27 5.48
CA ARG A 9 -7.89 25.16 4.45
C ARG A 9 -7.75 23.78 3.82
N GLY A 10 -8.82 22.99 3.88
CA GLY A 10 -8.86 21.65 3.30
C GLY A 10 -8.43 21.69 1.84
N ALA A 11 -7.56 20.76 1.46
CA ALA A 11 -7.14 20.58 0.08
C ALA A 11 -8.37 20.46 -0.84
N PRO A 12 -8.33 21.04 -2.05
CA PRO A 12 -9.44 20.93 -2.98
C PRO A 12 -9.69 19.45 -3.30
N ARG A 13 -10.86 18.94 -2.91
CA ARG A 13 -11.35 17.64 -3.37
C ARG A 13 -11.49 17.72 -4.89
N ARG A 14 -10.62 17.05 -5.65
CA ARG A 14 -10.82 16.87 -7.09
C ARG A 14 -12.17 16.18 -7.27
N ARG A 15 -13.09 16.81 -8.01
CA ARG A 15 -14.26 16.11 -8.55
C ARG A 15 -13.72 15.09 -9.55
N VAL A 16 -13.90 13.82 -9.25
CA VAL A 16 -13.80 12.76 -10.25
C VAL A 16 -14.89 13.04 -11.28
N GLY A 17 -14.49 13.35 -12.51
CA GLY A 17 -15.42 13.50 -13.63
C GLY A 17 -16.08 12.14 -13.91
N ARG A 18 -17.37 12.16 -14.27
CA ARG A 18 -18.05 10.99 -14.83
C ARG A 18 -17.42 10.69 -16.20
N GLY A 19 -16.40 9.86 -16.21
CA GLY A 19 -15.80 9.25 -17.38
C GLY A 19 -15.28 7.90 -16.92
N ASP A 20 -15.93 6.84 -17.41
CA ASP A 20 -15.61 5.42 -17.23
C ASP A 20 -15.27 5.03 -15.78
N GLU A 21 -16.32 4.70 -15.01
CA GLU A 21 -16.17 4.13 -13.68
C GLU A 21 -15.33 2.86 -13.78
N ALA A 22 -14.04 2.95 -13.41
CA ALA A 22 -13.22 1.81 -13.06
C ALA A 22 -13.91 1.13 -11.88
N HIS A 23 -14.81 0.20 -12.18
CA HIS A 23 -15.48 -0.57 -11.16
C HIS A 23 -14.46 -1.50 -10.51
N LEU A 24 -13.87 -1.05 -9.40
CA LEU A 24 -13.20 -1.95 -8.44
C LEU A 24 -14.16 -3.00 -7.87
N VAL A 25 -15.46 -2.75 -8.02
CA VAL A 25 -16.56 -3.64 -7.71
C VAL A 25 -17.56 -3.57 -8.88
N GLY A 26 -17.35 -4.37 -9.93
CA GLY A 26 -18.27 -4.46 -11.06
C GLY A 26 -17.94 -5.64 -11.96
N GLY A 27 -18.90 -6.56 -12.07
CA GLY A 27 -18.79 -7.80 -12.84
C GLY A 27 -17.99 -8.89 -12.11
N ASP A 28 -18.66 -9.69 -11.29
CA ASP A 28 -18.21 -10.98 -10.71
C ASP A 28 -16.84 -11.05 -9.99
N HIS A 29 -16.07 -9.96 -9.89
CA HIS A 29 -14.72 -9.94 -9.33
C HIS A 29 -14.65 -8.96 -8.15
N VAL A 30 -14.23 -9.48 -7.00
CA VAL A 30 -14.03 -8.71 -5.77
C VAL A 30 -12.53 -8.56 -5.55
N LEU A 31 -12.08 -7.33 -5.32
CA LEU A 31 -10.71 -7.04 -4.88
C LEU A 31 -10.69 -6.72 -3.39
N VAL A 32 -9.79 -7.37 -2.64
CA VAL A 32 -9.55 -7.12 -1.22
C VAL A 32 -8.22 -6.41 -1.05
N ASP A 33 -8.29 -5.16 -0.59
CA ASP A 33 -7.12 -4.38 -0.16
C ASP A 33 -6.74 -4.71 1.28
N ASP A 34 -5.65 -5.46 1.43
CA ASP A 34 -5.07 -5.81 2.71
C ASP A 34 -4.05 -4.76 3.18
N ILE A 35 -4.47 -3.95 4.15
CA ILE A 35 -3.61 -2.99 4.87
C ILE A 35 -3.09 -3.55 6.21
N SER A 36 -3.31 -4.84 6.49
CA SER A 36 -3.05 -5.42 7.81
C SER A 36 -1.56 -5.52 8.14
N ASN A 37 -1.30 -5.42 9.44
CA ASN A 37 -0.04 -5.73 10.08
C ASN A 37 -0.35 -6.68 11.25
N PRO A 38 0.45 -7.72 11.52
CA PRO A 38 0.18 -8.69 12.57
C PRO A 38 0.51 -8.10 13.94
N LEU A 39 -0.40 -7.28 14.46
CA LEU A 39 -0.25 -6.54 15.71
C LEU A 39 -1.38 -6.88 16.67
N ASP A 40 -1.04 -7.15 17.93
CA ASP A 40 -1.99 -7.22 19.03
C ASP A 40 -1.83 -6.02 19.96
N VAL A 41 -2.95 -5.49 20.42
CA VAL A 41 -2.99 -4.50 21.51
C VAL A 41 -3.11 -5.27 22.83
N THR A 42 -2.08 -5.19 23.67
CA THR A 42 -2.01 -5.89 24.95
C THR A 42 -1.95 -4.88 26.11
N PRO A 43 -2.13 -5.30 27.38
CA PRO A 43 -1.96 -4.41 28.54
C PRO A 43 -0.57 -3.77 28.66
N VAL A 44 0.46 -4.35 28.03
CA VAL A 44 1.85 -3.83 28.05
C VAL A 44 2.21 -3.04 26.78
N GLY A 45 1.27 -2.87 25.84
CA GLY A 45 1.45 -2.12 24.61
C GLY A 45 1.16 -2.94 23.34
N ILE A 46 1.56 -2.38 22.20
CA ILE A 46 1.43 -3.01 20.88
C ILE A 46 2.53 -4.06 20.72
N MET A 47 2.14 -5.30 20.43
CA MET A 47 3.07 -6.42 20.23
C MET A 47 2.96 -6.97 18.81
N MET A 48 4.10 -7.25 18.18
CA MET A 48 4.15 -8.02 16.94
C MET A 48 3.69 -9.45 17.20
N ARG A 49 2.87 -9.96 16.29
CA ARG A 49 2.45 -11.36 16.23
C ARG A 49 3.12 -12.03 15.03
N GLN A 50 3.24 -13.35 15.13
CA GLN A 50 3.78 -14.18 14.06
C GLN A 50 2.69 -15.18 13.67
N PRO A 51 1.92 -14.89 12.61
CA PRO A 51 1.01 -15.86 12.01
C PRO A 51 1.77 -17.12 11.60
N ALA A 52 1.12 -18.29 11.66
CA ALA A 52 1.74 -19.55 11.27
C ALA A 52 2.07 -19.58 9.76
N GLU A 53 1.32 -18.79 9.00
CA GLU A 53 1.45 -18.59 7.56
C GLU A 53 2.62 -17.66 7.20
N GLY A 54 3.28 -17.06 8.18
CA GLY A 54 4.47 -16.22 8.02
C GLY A 54 4.20 -14.71 8.07
N SER A 55 2.99 -14.26 7.70
CA SER A 55 2.59 -12.85 7.68
C SER A 55 1.08 -12.67 7.82
N ALA A 56 0.62 -11.45 8.10
CA ALA A 56 -0.81 -11.17 8.14
C ALA A 56 -1.44 -11.30 6.74
N GLY A 57 -0.73 -10.88 5.69
CA GLY A 57 -1.19 -11.04 4.31
C GLY A 57 -1.37 -12.50 3.91
N GLN A 58 -0.40 -13.36 4.23
CA GLN A 58 -0.53 -14.79 3.95
C GLN A 58 -1.67 -15.43 4.76
N PHE A 59 -1.88 -15.01 6.01
CA PHE A 59 -3.05 -15.43 6.79
C PHE A 59 -4.37 -15.01 6.14
N VAL A 60 -4.50 -13.74 5.73
CA VAL A 60 -5.70 -13.25 5.03
C VAL A 60 -5.98 -14.05 3.76
N ALA A 61 -4.94 -14.37 2.99
CA ALA A 61 -5.09 -15.18 1.77
C ALA A 61 -5.75 -16.55 2.02
N THR A 62 -5.56 -17.16 3.20
CA THR A 62 -6.22 -18.43 3.56
C THR A 62 -7.73 -18.30 3.78
N LEU A 63 -8.22 -17.09 4.01
CA LEU A 63 -9.62 -16.79 4.32
C LEU A 63 -10.43 -16.38 3.09
N LEU A 64 -9.74 -15.99 2.02
CA LEU A 64 -10.40 -15.43 0.84
C LEU A 64 -11.06 -16.52 -0.01
N PRO A 65 -12.33 -16.34 -0.42
CA PRO A 65 -12.97 -17.25 -1.38
C PRO A 65 -12.21 -17.28 -2.70
N ALA A 66 -12.25 -18.43 -3.38
CA ALA A 66 -11.73 -18.55 -4.73
C ALA A 66 -12.34 -17.48 -5.67
N GLY A 67 -11.49 -16.89 -6.52
CA GLY A 67 -11.88 -15.80 -7.42
C GLY A 67 -11.84 -14.39 -6.80
N THR A 68 -11.54 -14.27 -5.51
CA THR A 68 -11.24 -12.97 -4.88
C THR A 68 -9.83 -12.56 -5.23
N GLY A 69 -9.64 -11.39 -5.84
CA GLY A 69 -8.32 -10.82 -6.04
C GLY A 69 -7.79 -10.21 -4.75
N HIS A 70 -6.64 -10.66 -4.28
CA HIS A 70 -5.98 -10.14 -3.08
C HIS A 70 -4.85 -9.20 -3.45
N ILE A 71 -4.87 -7.98 -2.90
CA ILE A 71 -3.75 -7.05 -2.95
C ILE A 71 -3.27 -6.73 -1.53
N LYS A 72 -1.98 -6.44 -1.38
CA LYS A 72 -1.42 -5.89 -0.15
C LYS A 72 -0.70 -4.59 -0.46
N VAL A 73 -1.21 -3.48 0.07
CA VAL A 73 -0.69 -2.13 -0.19
C VAL A 73 -0.94 -1.23 1.01
N PHE A 74 -0.05 -0.25 1.24
CA PHE A 74 0.00 0.63 2.42
C PHE A 74 0.44 0.07 3.79
N PRO A 75 0.63 -1.24 4.09
CA PRO A 75 0.96 -1.65 5.46
C PRO A 75 2.32 -1.12 5.94
N ASN A 76 3.23 -0.81 5.02
CA ASN A 76 4.54 -0.20 5.30
C ASN A 76 4.48 1.32 5.50
N VAL A 77 3.47 2.01 4.94
CA VAL A 77 3.48 3.47 4.79
C VAL A 77 2.93 4.15 6.06
N PRO A 78 3.74 4.96 6.77
CA PRO A 78 3.25 5.69 7.94
C PRO A 78 2.18 6.70 7.55
N THR A 79 1.17 6.93 8.42
CA THR A 79 0.11 7.92 8.18
C THR A 79 0.65 9.30 7.78
N ALA A 80 1.76 9.74 8.40
CA ALA A 80 2.39 11.01 8.05
C ALA A 80 2.84 11.05 6.58
N ALA A 81 3.42 9.96 6.07
CA ALA A 81 3.85 9.86 4.67
C ALA A 81 2.64 9.83 3.72
N ILE A 82 1.57 9.10 4.05
CA ILE A 82 0.31 9.08 3.27
C ILE A 82 -0.19 10.51 3.01
N LEU A 83 -0.11 11.39 4.02
CA LEU A 83 -0.58 12.77 3.93
C LEU A 83 0.34 13.70 3.12
N THR A 84 1.62 13.36 2.92
CA THR A 84 2.62 14.32 2.44
C THR A 84 3.43 13.89 1.23
N ALA A 85 3.46 12.59 0.89
CA ALA A 85 4.38 12.04 -0.11
C ALA A 85 3.74 11.73 -1.47
N ALA A 86 2.42 11.92 -1.62
CA ALA A 86 1.80 11.97 -2.95
C ALA A 86 2.32 13.17 -3.78
N ASP A 87 2.25 13.05 -5.10
CA ASP A 87 2.53 14.11 -6.08
C ASP A 87 3.96 14.69 -6.01
N LYS A 88 4.94 13.88 -5.60
CA LYS A 88 6.36 14.29 -5.51
C LYS A 88 7.08 14.21 -6.86
N THR A 89 8.23 14.86 -6.93
CA THR A 89 9.18 14.73 -8.05
C THR A 89 10.61 14.61 -7.50
N PRO A 90 11.31 13.47 -7.68
CA PRO A 90 10.79 12.20 -8.24
C PRO A 90 9.62 11.64 -7.40
N PRO A 91 8.72 10.85 -8.01
CA PRO A 91 7.52 10.37 -7.33
C PRO A 91 7.90 9.47 -6.16
N ALA A 92 7.11 9.52 -5.08
CA ALA A 92 7.21 8.52 -4.02
C ALA A 92 6.59 7.21 -4.50
N VAL A 93 7.28 6.11 -4.28
CA VAL A 93 6.84 4.77 -4.66
C VAL A 93 5.88 4.21 -3.63
N LEU A 94 4.81 3.59 -4.11
CA LEU A 94 3.86 2.78 -3.35
C LEU A 94 4.05 1.31 -3.76
N PRO A 95 4.87 0.55 -3.02
CA PRO A 95 4.99 -0.89 -3.24
C PRO A 95 3.65 -1.58 -2.98
N PHE A 96 3.29 -2.51 -3.84
CA PHE A 96 2.13 -3.38 -3.64
C PHE A 96 2.44 -4.81 -4.06
N LEU A 97 1.71 -5.75 -3.45
CA LEU A 97 1.71 -7.17 -3.79
C LEU A 97 0.33 -7.56 -4.30
N ALA A 98 0.26 -8.60 -5.13
CA ALA A 98 -0.99 -9.15 -5.64
C ALA A 98 -0.96 -10.68 -5.70
N ASP A 99 -2.10 -11.36 -5.61
CA ASP A 99 -2.17 -12.82 -5.75
C ASP A 99 -1.87 -13.34 -7.17
N SER A 100 -1.96 -12.47 -8.16
CA SER A 100 -1.75 -12.77 -9.57
C SER A 100 -1.39 -11.52 -10.35
N ASP A 101 -0.73 -11.72 -11.49
CA ASP A 101 -0.42 -10.62 -12.43
C ASP A 101 -1.69 -9.97 -12.98
N GLU A 102 -2.78 -10.73 -13.11
CA GLU A 102 -4.08 -10.21 -13.51
C GLU A 102 -4.66 -9.26 -12.45
N THR A 103 -4.64 -9.64 -11.16
CA THR A 103 -5.02 -8.75 -10.07
C THR A 103 -4.13 -7.51 -10.03
N ALA A 104 -2.82 -7.67 -10.24
CA ALA A 104 -1.87 -6.55 -10.29
C ALA A 104 -2.18 -5.57 -11.44
N ALA A 105 -2.46 -6.08 -12.64
CA ALA A 105 -2.84 -5.28 -13.79
C ALA A 105 -4.16 -4.53 -13.56
N ARG A 106 -5.15 -5.19 -12.94
CA ARG A 106 -6.47 -4.61 -12.65
C ARG A 106 -6.40 -3.48 -11.61
N ILE A 107 -5.58 -3.62 -10.58
CA ILE A 107 -5.51 -2.61 -9.50
C ILE A 107 -4.62 -1.41 -9.84
N ARG A 108 -3.59 -1.58 -10.68
CA ARG A 108 -2.61 -0.53 -10.99
C ARG A 108 -3.24 0.81 -11.38
N PRO A 109 -4.20 0.90 -12.32
CA PRO A 109 -4.80 2.18 -12.71
C PRO A 109 -5.45 2.92 -11.53
N VAL A 110 -5.93 2.20 -10.53
CA VAL A 110 -6.51 2.79 -9.32
C VAL A 110 -5.44 3.31 -8.38
N LEU A 111 -4.33 2.59 -8.21
CA LEU A 111 -3.20 3.05 -7.40
C LEU A 111 -2.55 4.30 -8.01
N GLU A 112 -2.52 4.42 -9.34
CA GLU A 112 -2.02 5.62 -10.03
C GLU A 112 -2.81 6.89 -9.67
N LEU A 113 -4.10 6.76 -9.33
CA LEU A 113 -4.94 7.89 -8.91
C LEU A 113 -4.53 8.46 -7.54
N THR A 114 -3.69 7.77 -6.78
CA THR A 114 -3.26 8.20 -5.45
C THR A 114 -2.19 9.30 -5.49
N GLY A 115 -1.59 9.55 -6.66
CA GLY A 115 -0.44 10.46 -6.80
C GLY A 115 0.89 9.84 -6.35
N TRP A 116 0.89 8.57 -5.96
CA TRP A 116 2.10 7.76 -5.76
C TRP A 116 2.42 6.98 -7.04
N GLN A 117 3.68 6.58 -7.22
CA GLN A 117 4.08 5.64 -8.27
C GLN A 117 3.82 4.21 -7.78
N PRO A 118 2.83 3.47 -8.31
CA PRO A 118 2.64 2.08 -7.93
C PRO A 118 3.84 1.26 -8.37
N TRP A 119 4.28 0.34 -7.51
CA TRP A 119 5.39 -0.57 -7.78
C TRP A 119 5.01 -1.99 -7.45
N TYR A 120 4.85 -2.82 -8.48
CA TYR A 120 4.52 -4.23 -8.30
C TYR A 120 5.73 -5.00 -7.77
N ALA A 121 5.71 -5.24 -6.46
CA ALA A 121 6.78 -5.92 -5.72
C ALA A 121 6.59 -7.45 -5.71
N GLY A 122 5.60 -7.99 -6.42
CA GLY A 122 5.40 -9.43 -6.57
C GLY A 122 4.23 -9.97 -5.77
N ASP A 123 4.28 -11.25 -5.41
CA ASP A 123 3.11 -11.95 -4.90
C ASP A 123 2.92 -11.87 -3.38
N ILE A 124 1.76 -12.35 -2.91
CA ILE A 124 1.35 -12.35 -1.50
C ILE A 124 2.31 -13.14 -0.59
N SER A 125 3.13 -14.06 -1.10
CA SER A 125 4.13 -14.76 -0.28
C SER A 125 5.19 -13.81 0.30
N ARG A 126 5.35 -12.62 -0.29
CA ARG A 126 6.26 -11.55 0.17
C ARG A 126 5.63 -10.60 1.18
N SER A 127 4.43 -10.89 1.68
CA SER A 127 3.66 -9.97 2.54
C SER A 127 4.42 -9.50 3.79
N ALA A 128 5.23 -10.37 4.41
CA ALA A 128 6.09 -10.02 5.54
C ALA A 128 7.07 -8.86 5.21
N GLU A 129 7.45 -8.71 3.94
CA GLU A 129 8.40 -7.68 3.53
C GLU A 129 7.79 -6.28 3.52
N LEU A 130 6.47 -6.21 3.25
CA LEU A 130 5.67 -4.99 3.23
C LEU A 130 5.11 -4.62 4.62
N GLU A 131 5.07 -5.54 5.56
CA GLU A 131 4.54 -5.29 6.90
C GLU A 131 5.51 -4.47 7.77
N ILE A 132 5.02 -4.00 8.92
CA ILE A 132 5.81 -3.35 9.95
C ILE A 132 6.99 -4.25 10.33
N GLY A 133 8.19 -3.66 10.33
CA GLY A 133 9.43 -4.40 10.55
C GLY A 133 10.05 -5.00 9.28
N GLY A 134 9.31 -5.08 8.18
CA GLY A 134 9.81 -5.48 6.87
C GLY A 134 10.76 -4.43 6.24
N PRO A 135 11.57 -4.82 5.23
CA PRO A 135 12.46 -3.90 4.50
C PRO A 135 11.75 -2.66 3.95
N PHE A 136 10.56 -2.81 3.33
CA PHE A 136 9.82 -1.69 2.75
C PHE A 136 9.28 -0.70 3.80
N ASN A 137 9.07 -1.16 5.04
CA ASN A 137 8.69 -0.30 6.15
C ASN A 137 9.88 0.45 6.77
N ARG A 138 11.08 -0.16 6.74
CA ARG A 138 12.28 0.38 7.38
C ARG A 138 13.08 1.33 6.50
N ILE A 139 12.90 1.29 5.19
CA ILE A 139 13.63 2.16 4.26
C ILE A 139 13.45 3.65 4.64
N GLN A 140 14.57 4.38 4.62
CA GLN A 140 14.59 5.84 4.74
C GLN A 140 14.60 6.43 3.33
N GLY A 141 13.39 6.66 2.81
CA GLY A 141 13.21 7.21 1.47
C GLY A 141 13.49 8.70 1.39
N ARG A 142 13.59 9.23 0.15
CA ARG A 142 13.82 10.65 -0.14
C ARG A 142 12.83 11.58 0.57
N TRP A 143 11.58 11.12 0.77
CA TRP A 143 10.50 11.89 1.37
C TRP A 143 10.18 11.47 2.82
N GLY A 144 11.06 10.68 3.43
CA GLY A 144 10.91 10.14 4.78
C GLY A 144 10.77 8.62 4.82
N ARG A 145 10.48 8.08 6.01
CA ARG A 145 10.33 6.63 6.22
C ARG A 145 9.27 6.05 5.28
N ALA A 146 9.63 4.99 4.55
CA ALA A 146 8.80 4.30 3.57
C ALA A 146 8.27 5.19 2.40
N ALA A 147 8.89 6.34 2.17
CA ALA A 147 8.54 7.25 1.07
C ALA A 147 9.76 7.44 0.15
N ALA A 148 10.19 6.34 -0.45
CA ALA A 148 11.35 6.24 -1.33
C ALA A 148 10.98 6.57 -2.78
N ASP A 149 11.95 6.98 -3.58
CA ASP A 149 11.78 7.14 -5.03
C ASP A 149 12.07 5.82 -5.78
N PRO A 150 11.86 5.75 -7.10
CA PRO A 150 12.10 4.53 -7.88
C PRO A 150 13.52 3.99 -7.79
N GLU A 151 14.54 4.86 -7.79
CA GLU A 151 15.95 4.45 -7.71
C GLU A 151 16.23 3.73 -6.38
N GLN A 152 15.70 4.28 -5.29
CA GLN A 152 15.84 3.70 -3.96
C GLN A 152 15.09 2.37 -3.79
N ILE A 153 13.91 2.24 -4.41
CA ILE A 153 13.17 0.97 -4.38
C ILE A 153 13.84 -0.08 -5.28
N GLU A 154 14.34 0.30 -6.45
CA GLU A 154 15.07 -0.62 -7.32
C GLU A 154 16.35 -1.14 -6.64
N ALA A 155 17.06 -0.28 -5.90
CA ALA A 155 18.21 -0.69 -5.09
C ALA A 155 17.83 -1.63 -3.94
N LEU A 156 16.61 -1.55 -3.42
CA LEU A 156 16.10 -2.40 -2.33
C LEU A 156 15.59 -3.75 -2.84
N ASP A 157 14.76 -3.74 -3.89
CA ASP A 157 13.93 -4.87 -4.32
C ASP A 157 14.30 -5.43 -5.70
N GLY A 158 15.24 -4.79 -6.39
CA GLY A 158 15.46 -5.01 -7.82
C GLY A 158 14.38 -4.32 -8.67
N PRO A 159 14.38 -4.57 -9.99
CA PRO A 159 13.46 -3.91 -10.91
C PRO A 159 12.01 -4.30 -10.63
N GLU A 160 11.08 -3.39 -10.96
CA GLU A 160 9.65 -3.65 -10.87
C GLU A 160 9.26 -4.90 -11.67
N ARG A 161 8.39 -5.74 -11.08
CA ARG A 161 7.86 -6.90 -11.80
C ARG A 161 6.86 -6.44 -12.84
N ARG A 162 6.83 -7.14 -13.97
CA ARG A 162 5.85 -6.89 -15.04
C ARG A 162 4.59 -7.67 -14.73
N SER A 163 3.46 -6.98 -14.59
CA SER A 163 2.15 -7.60 -14.73
C SER A 163 1.95 -7.94 -16.21
N ALA A 164 1.65 -9.21 -16.52
CA ALA A 164 1.42 -9.69 -17.88
C ALA A 164 0.25 -8.98 -18.58
#